data_AF-A0A926Y1E6-F1
#
_entry.id   AF-A0A926Y1E6-F1
#
_cell.length_a   1.000
_cell.length_b   1.000
_cell.length_c   1.000
_cell.angle_alpha   90.00
_cell.angle_beta   90.00
_cell.angle_gamma   90.00
#
_symmetry.space_group_name_H-M   'P 1'
#
loop_
_entity.id
_entity.type
_entity.pdbx_description
1 polymer ?
#
loop_
_entity_poly.entity_id
_entity_poly.type
_entity_poly.pdbx_seq_one_letter_code
_entity_poly.pdbx_strand_id
1 'polypeptide(L)'
;MSNANQVLYFVSQSYRQIQISVDKGLEPYTYGDFARQFNNLLVSSDNETYARELTLFLVDETIRYRKTVDYLRQEMAFEAQASAERDRAKVALAELKKSENSGSDDQLDLYNRRLSRKVA
;
A
#
# COMPACT_ATOMS: atom_id res chain seq x y z
N MET A 1 -7.07 -22.02 3.26
CA MET A 1 -5.99 -22.25 2.28
C MET A 1 -6.32 -21.43 1.04
N SER A 2 -5.44 -20.50 0.68
CA SER A 2 -5.56 -19.67 -0.53
C SER A 2 -5.53 -20.51 -1.80
N ASN A 3 -6.40 -20.23 -2.76
CA ASN A 3 -6.28 -20.79 -4.10
C ASN A 3 -5.32 -19.92 -4.92
N ALA A 4 -4.16 -20.47 -5.30
CA ALA A 4 -3.13 -19.76 -6.06
C ALA A 4 -3.68 -19.09 -7.34
N ASN A 5 -4.65 -19.70 -8.02
CA ASN A 5 -5.29 -19.12 -9.19
C ASN A 5 -6.12 -17.87 -8.85
N GLN A 6 -6.76 -17.84 -7.68
CA GLN A 6 -7.52 -16.68 -7.23
C GLN A 6 -6.59 -15.51 -6.88
N VAL A 7 -5.43 -15.79 -6.27
CA VAL A 7 -4.42 -14.76 -5.98
C VAL A 7 -3.85 -14.18 -7.27
N LEU A 8 -3.44 -15.04 -8.22
CA LEU A 8 -2.94 -14.59 -9.52
C LEU A 8 -3.97 -13.75 -10.26
N TYR A 9 -5.24 -14.17 -10.24
CA TYR A 9 -6.33 -13.41 -10.83
C TYR A 9 -6.50 -12.04 -10.16
N PHE A 10 -6.54 -12.01 -8.83
CA PHE A 10 -6.63 -10.76 -8.07
C PHE A 10 -5.50 -9.79 -8.40
N VAL A 11 -4.25 -10.26 -8.37
CA VAL A 11 -3.06 -9.45 -8.68
C VAL A 11 -3.14 -8.91 -10.11
N SER A 12 -3.53 -9.75 -11.07
CA SER A 12 -3.68 -9.35 -12.48
C SER A 12 -4.75 -8.27 -12.68
N GLN A 13 -5.93 -8.42 -12.07
CA GLN A 13 -7.01 -7.44 -12.21
C GLN A 13 -6.66 -6.13 -11.50
N SER A 14 -6.11 -6.20 -10.29
CA SER A 14 -5.72 -5.01 -9.51
C SER A 14 -4.65 -4.22 -10.25
N TYR A 15 -3.64 -4.89 -10.80
CA TYR A 15 -2.61 -4.23 -11.60
C TYR A 15 -3.20 -3.53 -12.83
N ARG A 16 -4.12 -4.19 -13.54
CA ARG A 16 -4.81 -3.59 -14.68
C ARG A 16 -5.60 -2.34 -14.27
N GLN A 17 -6.31 -2.38 -13.14
CA GLN A 17 -7.04 -1.23 -12.61
C GLN A 17 -6.10 -0.05 -12.33
N ILE A 18 -4.94 -0.32 -11.71
CA ILE A 18 -3.91 0.69 -11.42
C ILE A 18 -3.46 1.35 -12.72
N GLN A 19 -3.14 0.58 -13.77
CA GLN A 19 -2.68 1.13 -15.05
C GLN A 19 -3.69 2.04 -15.76
N ILE A 20 -4.99 1.82 -15.51
CA ILE A 20 -6.07 2.58 -16.15
C ILE A 20 -6.47 3.81 -15.32
N SER A 21 -6.38 3.71 -13.99
CA SER A 21 -7.07 4.64 -13.08
C SER A 21 -6.14 5.50 -12.24
N VAL A 22 -4.85 5.14 -12.16
CA VAL A 22 -3.87 5.83 -11.30
C VAL A 22 -2.86 6.57 -12.18
N ASP A 23 -2.56 7.81 -11.80
CA ASP A 23 -1.57 8.62 -12.50
C ASP A 23 -0.16 8.01 -12.42
N LYS A 24 0.61 8.17 -13.49
CA LYS A 24 1.99 7.66 -13.55
C LYS A 24 2.88 8.39 -12.55
N GLY A 25 3.79 7.64 -11.96
CA GLY A 25 4.86 8.16 -11.12
C GLY A 25 6.10 8.51 -11.95
N LEU A 26 7.16 8.89 -11.25
CA LEU A 26 8.49 9.10 -11.79
C LEU A 26 9.10 7.77 -12.26
N GLU A 27 8.85 6.69 -11.52
CA GLU A 27 9.38 5.36 -11.84
C GLU A 27 8.28 4.46 -12.42
N PRO A 28 8.60 3.66 -13.45
CA PRO A 28 7.69 2.64 -13.94
C PRO A 28 7.27 1.68 -12.83
N TYR A 29 5.95 1.46 -12.69
CA TYR A 29 5.43 0.46 -11.76
C TYR A 29 5.01 -0.77 -12.53
N THR A 30 5.88 -1.78 -12.57
CA THR A 30 5.66 -2.99 -13.37
C THR A 30 4.75 -3.99 -12.67
N TYR A 31 4.18 -4.92 -13.43
CA TYR A 31 3.41 -6.04 -12.88
C TYR A 31 4.23 -6.84 -11.86
N GLY A 32 5.52 -7.08 -12.17
CA GLY A 32 6.42 -7.81 -11.28
C GLY A 32 6.64 -7.11 -9.95
N ASP A 33 6.73 -5.78 -9.95
CA ASP A 33 6.89 -5.00 -8.72
C ASP A 33 5.62 -4.99 -7.89
N PHE A 34 4.46 -4.78 -8.52
CA PHE A 34 3.17 -4.88 -7.83
C PHE A 34 2.94 -6.27 -7.23
N ALA A 35 3.19 -7.34 -8.00
CA ALA A 35 3.07 -8.70 -7.52
C ALA A 35 4.01 -9.01 -6.33
N ARG A 36 5.25 -8.50 -6.38
CA ARG A 36 6.20 -8.63 -5.27
C ARG A 36 5.71 -7.89 -4.02
N GLN A 37 5.19 -6.67 -4.17
CA GLN A 37 4.66 -5.91 -3.04
C GLN A 37 3.41 -6.55 -2.43
N PHE A 38 2.49 -7.04 -3.26
CA PHE A 38 1.34 -7.81 -2.78
C PHE A 38 1.78 -9.05 -2.00
N ASN A 39 2.74 -9.82 -2.53
CA ASN A 39 3.26 -11.00 -1.84
C ASN A 39 3.95 -10.65 -0.51
N ASN A 40 4.69 -9.54 -0.45
CA ASN A 40 5.28 -9.09 0.81
C ASN A 40 4.22 -8.73 1.85
N LEU A 41 3.14 -8.07 1.43
CA LEU A 41 2.00 -7.76 2.30
C LEU A 41 1.29 -9.05 2.76
N LEU A 42 1.06 -9.98 1.84
CA LEU A 42 0.43 -11.28 2.14
C LEU A 42 1.24 -12.06 3.19
N VAL A 43 2.56 -12.15 3.01
CA VAL A 43 3.45 -12.87 3.92
C VAL A 43 3.56 -12.17 5.27
N SER A 44 3.66 -10.84 5.29
CA SER A 44 3.80 -10.07 6.54
C SER A 44 2.52 -10.01 7.38
N SER A 45 1.36 -10.02 6.73
CA SER A 45 0.06 -10.01 7.42
C SER A 45 -0.42 -11.40 7.84
N ASP A 46 0.08 -12.46 7.20
CA ASP A 46 -0.39 -13.84 7.33
C ASP A 46 -1.92 -13.97 7.14
N ASN A 47 -2.50 -13.06 6.35
CA ASN A 47 -3.94 -13.00 6.11
C ASN A 47 -4.24 -12.50 4.70
N GLU A 48 -4.65 -13.42 3.84
CA GLU A 48 -4.97 -13.14 2.45
C GLU A 48 -6.15 -12.18 2.26
N THR A 49 -7.19 -12.31 3.09
CA THR A 49 -8.39 -11.46 2.98
C THR A 49 -8.02 -10.03 3.28
N TYR A 50 -7.32 -9.82 4.40
CA TYR A 50 -6.77 -8.52 4.77
C TYR A 50 -5.83 -7.95 3.71
N ALA A 51 -4.90 -8.75 3.17
CA ALA A 51 -3.95 -8.27 2.15
C ALA A 51 -4.66 -7.80 0.87
N ARG A 52 -5.71 -8.52 0.43
CA ARG A 52 -6.53 -8.15 -0.73
C ARG A 52 -7.32 -6.88 -0.47
N GLU A 53 -8.03 -6.81 0.65
CA GLU A 53 -8.87 -5.66 1.01
C GLU A 53 -8.02 -4.40 1.21
N LEU A 54 -6.86 -4.52 1.86
CA LEU A 54 -5.93 -3.41 2.00
C LEU A 54 -5.40 -2.94 0.66
N THR A 55 -5.05 -3.86 -0.24
CA THR A 55 -4.58 -3.51 -1.58
C THR A 55 -5.64 -2.73 -2.35
N LEU A 56 -6.90 -3.20 -2.33
CA LEU A 56 -8.02 -2.50 -2.97
C LEU A 56 -8.25 -1.12 -2.33
N PHE A 57 -8.23 -1.06 -1.00
CA PHE A 57 -8.35 0.20 -0.26
C PHE A 57 -7.27 1.20 -0.67
N LEU A 58 -6.01 0.78 -0.78
CA LEU A 58 -4.90 1.65 -1.16
C LEU A 58 -5.00 2.12 -2.62
N VAL A 59 -5.48 1.26 -3.53
CA VAL A 59 -5.77 1.65 -4.92
C VAL A 59 -6.87 2.71 -4.96
N ASP A 60 -7.98 2.47 -4.26
CA ASP A 60 -9.10 3.42 -4.18
C ASP A 60 -8.70 4.74 -3.52
N GLU A 61 -7.87 4.69 -2.47
CA GLU A 61 -7.30 5.86 -1.81
C GLU A 61 -6.44 6.67 -2.79
N THR A 62 -5.57 5.99 -3.53
CA THR A 62 -4.69 6.62 -4.52
C THR A 62 -5.50 7.33 -5.60
N ILE A 63 -6.56 6.69 -6.11
CA ILE A 63 -7.48 7.27 -7.09
C ILE A 63 -8.21 8.48 -6.48
N ARG A 64 -8.81 8.31 -5.29
CA ARG A 64 -9.61 9.34 -4.62
C ARG A 64 -8.83 10.61 -4.35
N TYR A 65 -7.57 10.48 -3.93
CA TYR A 65 -6.70 11.61 -3.63
C TYR A 65 -5.84 12.06 -4.81
N ARG A 66 -6.09 11.55 -6.02
CA ARG A 66 -5.34 11.87 -7.26
C ARG A 66 -3.84 11.77 -7.04
N LYS A 67 -3.42 10.68 -6.40
CA LYS A 67 -2.01 10.36 -6.15
C LYS A 67 -1.47 9.49 -7.29
N THR A 68 -0.14 9.42 -7.38
CA THR A 68 0.54 8.64 -8.41
C THR A 68 0.79 7.20 -7.98
N VAL A 69 1.22 6.35 -8.90
CA VAL A 69 1.68 4.99 -8.58
C VAL A 69 2.89 4.96 -7.63
N ASP A 70 3.69 6.04 -7.52
CA ASP A 70 4.77 6.09 -6.52
C ASP A 70 4.22 6.17 -5.10
N TYR A 71 3.13 6.92 -4.90
CA TYR A 71 2.42 6.95 -3.62
C TYR A 71 1.87 5.58 -3.26
N LEU A 72 1.20 4.91 -4.21
CA LEU A 72 0.69 3.55 -4.00
C LEU A 72 1.83 2.57 -3.64
N ARG A 73 2.97 2.66 -4.34
CA ARG A 73 4.16 1.85 -4.08
C ARG A 73 4.67 2.07 -2.66
N GLN A 74 4.72 3.31 -2.19
CA GLN A 74 5.16 3.68 -0.84
C GLN A 74 4.19 3.17 0.23
N GLU A 75 2.87 3.32 0.02
CA GLU A 75 1.88 2.87 0.99
C GLU A 75 1.81 1.34 1.08
N MET A 76 1.93 0.61 -0.04
CA MET A 76 2.03 -0.85 -0.04
C MET A 76 3.25 -1.33 0.77
N ALA A 77 4.40 -0.65 0.63
CA ALA A 77 5.60 -0.97 1.39
C ALA A 77 5.44 -0.65 2.89
N PHE A 78 4.86 0.51 3.21
CA PHE A 78 4.54 0.89 4.58
C PHE A 78 3.65 -0.15 5.27
N GLU A 79 2.58 -0.59 4.60
CA GLU A 79 1.63 -1.55 5.17
C GLU A 79 2.22 -2.94 5.39
N ALA A 80 3.09 -3.40 4.48
CA ALA A 80 3.82 -4.65 4.68
C ALA A 80 4.74 -4.56 5.91
N GLN A 81 5.43 -3.42 6.09
CA GLN A 81 6.28 -3.21 7.26
C GLN A 81 5.47 -3.08 8.55
N ALA A 82 4.36 -2.34 8.54
CA ALA A 82 3.46 -2.21 9.69
C ALA A 82 2.88 -3.56 10.12
N SER A 83 2.54 -4.43 9.16
CA SER A 83 2.07 -5.79 9.41
C SER A 83 3.16 -6.67 10.02
N ALA A 84 4.38 -6.59 9.49
CA ALA A 84 5.53 -7.36 10.00
C ALA A 84 5.92 -6.96 11.44
N GLU A 85 5.94 -5.66 11.75
CA GLU A 85 6.29 -5.15 13.08
C GLU A 85 5.16 -5.31 14.10
N ARG A 86 3.91 -5.52 13.64
CA ARG A 86 2.69 -5.50 14.47
C ARG A 86 2.53 -4.21 15.29
N ASP A 87 3.20 -3.14 14.87
CA ASP A 87 3.19 -1.83 15.50
C ASP A 87 3.22 -0.74 14.43
N ARG A 88 2.02 -0.45 13.90
CA ARG A 88 1.78 0.60 12.92
C ARG A 88 2.22 1.97 13.41
N ALA A 89 2.04 2.26 14.70
CA ALA A 89 2.35 3.58 15.26
C ALA A 89 3.87 3.83 15.28
N LYS A 90 4.65 2.81 15.66
CA LYS A 90 6.10 2.84 15.60
C LYS A 90 6.61 3.03 14.18
N VAL A 91 6.08 2.29 13.20
CA VAL A 91 6.50 2.42 11.79
C VAL A 91 6.13 3.80 11.24
N ALA A 92 4.91 4.28 11.49
CA ALA A 92 4.47 5.60 11.04
C ALA A 92 5.33 6.73 11.63
N LEU A 93 5.69 6.63 12.91
CA LEU A 93 6.54 7.59 13.59
C LEU A 93 7.98 7.56 13.04
N ALA A 94 8.51 6.37 12.74
CA ALA A 94 9.83 6.23 12.14
C ALA A 94 9.89 6.86 10.74
N GLU A 95 8.86 6.65 9.92
CA GLU A 95 8.75 7.27 8.58
C GLU A 95 8.60 8.79 8.67
N LEU A 96 7.77 9.30 9.59
CA LEU A 96 7.64 10.73 9.83
C LEU A 96 8.98 11.36 10.22
N LYS A 97 9.76 10.72 11.11
CA LYS A 97 11.07 11.21 11.56
C LYS A 97 12.15 11.19 10.48
N LYS A 98 12.06 10.30 9.50
CA LYS A 98 12.99 10.24 8.36
C LYS A 98 12.70 11.31 7.30
N SER A 99 11.47 11.79 7.24
CA SER A 99 11.05 12.81 6.28
C SER A 99 11.77 14.13 6.58
N GLU A 100 12.46 14.69 5.59
CA GLU A 100 13.12 15.99 5.69
C GLU A 100 12.12 17.12 6.03
N ASN A 101 10.84 16.90 5.74
CA ASN A 101 9.72 17.81 6.03
C ASN A 101 8.79 17.27 7.12
N SER A 102 9.33 16.61 8.15
CA SER A 102 8.57 15.97 9.24
C SER A 102 7.56 16.85 9.99
N GLY A 103 7.57 18.17 9.77
CA GLY A 103 6.60 19.12 10.33
C GLY A 103 5.67 19.78 9.31
N SER A 104 5.68 19.37 8.03
CA SER A 104 4.72 19.90 7.06
C SER A 104 3.33 19.28 7.26
N ASP A 105 2.29 20.07 6.98
CA ASP A 105 0.89 19.64 7.11
C ASP A 105 0.63 18.34 6.33
N ASP A 106 1.17 18.22 5.11
CA ASP A 106 1.04 17.02 4.28
C ASP A 106 1.60 15.74 4.94
N GLN A 107 2.73 15.86 5.66
CA GLN A 107 3.35 14.72 6.33
C GLN A 107 2.60 14.33 7.60
N LEU A 108 2.08 15.32 8.33
CA LEU A 108 1.23 15.08 9.50
C LEU A 108 -0.12 14.46 9.09
N ASP A 109 -0.71 14.93 7.99
CA ASP A 109 -1.92 14.35 7.41
C ASP A 109 -1.71 12.90 6.97
N LEU A 110 -0.59 12.60 6.33
CA LEU A 110 -0.23 11.24 5.95
C LEU A 110 -0.02 10.34 7.19
N TYR A 111 0.69 10.85 8.19
CA TYR A 111 0.88 10.14 9.46
C TYR A 111 -0.46 9.80 10.12
N ASN A 112 -1.34 10.79 10.28
CA ASN A 112 -2.66 10.63 10.87
C ASN A 112 -3.52 9.64 10.06
N ARG A 113 -3.48 9.74 8.72
CA ARG A 113 -4.17 8.82 7.83
C ARG A 113 -3.70 7.38 8.02
N ARG A 114 -2.38 7.16 8.03
CA ARG A 114 -1.78 5.84 8.26
C ARG A 114 -2.24 5.25 9.59
N LEU A 115 -2.31 6.05 10.67
CA LEU A 115 -2.79 5.58 11.98
C LEU A 115 -4.28 5.27 12.01
N SER A 116 -5.10 6.08 11.33
CA SER A 116 -6.55 5.95 11.31
C SER A 116 -7.06 4.85 10.38
N ARG A 117 -6.20 4.31 9.51
CA ARG A 117 -6.57 3.31 8.49
C ARG A 117 -7.09 2.04 9.17
N LYS A 118 -8.34 1.70 8.85
CA LYS A 118 -8.99 0.46 9.27
C LYS A 118 -9.47 -0.28 8.03
N VAL A 119 -8.89 -1.44 7.79
CA VAL A 119 -9.40 -2.41 6.83
C VAL A 119 -10.41 -3.26 7.60
N ALA A 120 -11.61 -3.40 7.03
CA ALA A 120 -12.75 -4.06 7.67
C ALA A 120 -12.54 -5.57 7.80
#